data_AF-A0AAN5BUH9-F1
#
_entry.id   AF-A0AAN5BUH9-F1
#
_cell.length_a   1.000
_cell.length_b   1.000
_cell.length_c   1.000
_cell.angle_alpha   90.00
_cell.angle_beta   90.00
_cell.angle_gamma   90.00
#
_symmetry.space_group_name_H-M   'P 1'
#
loop_
_entity.id
_entity.type
_entity.pdbx_description
1 polymer ?
#
loop_
_entity_poly.entity_id
_entity_poly.type
_entity_poly.pdbx_seq_one_letter_code
_entity_poly.pdbx_strand_id
1 'polypeptide(L)'
;MLVRKNMDELMDVPLDGPGSGLSSEENKQERVFAASHVCACNPLNKPHYPKTWIPKNCAYTSQHSDPVRAQTSGAPAATGVAMLNSGLLVVRPTISAWAEIQARLHMPDRTDKYTFPDQELLSDVFRGRWVVLPYVYNALKTLRWEGVHDDIWRDDEVKNVHYIFANKPWHEDPDDGMDEPSRWWWEVNRQRQQLEVKKGITDGH
;
A
#
# COMPACT_ATOMS: atom_id res chain seq x y z
N MET A 1 -4.71 8.22 5.31
CA MET A 1 -5.14 7.72 3.99
C MET A 1 -6.47 8.35 3.62
N LEU A 2 -6.94 8.21 2.38
CA LEU A 2 -8.26 8.66 1.94
C LEU A 2 -8.94 7.54 1.13
N VAL A 3 -9.99 6.95 1.71
CA VAL A 3 -10.85 5.98 1.02
C VAL A 3 -11.82 6.75 0.11
N ARG A 4 -11.81 6.42 -1.17
CA ARG A 4 -12.61 7.07 -2.22
C ARG A 4 -13.71 6.17 -2.78
N LYS A 5 -13.54 4.85 -2.68
CA LYS A 5 -14.50 3.85 -3.16
C LYS A 5 -14.67 2.75 -2.11
N ASN A 6 -15.78 2.04 -2.18
CA ASN A 6 -15.98 0.81 -1.42
C ASN A 6 -14.84 -0.18 -1.73
N MET A 7 -14.41 -0.92 -0.71
CA MET A 7 -13.35 -1.93 -0.79
C MET A 7 -13.77 -3.23 -0.08
N ASP A 8 -15.07 -3.50 0.04
CA ASP A 8 -15.59 -4.64 0.79
C ASP A 8 -15.13 -5.97 0.18
N GLU A 9 -14.87 -5.99 -1.13
CA GLU A 9 -14.28 -7.14 -1.82
C GLU A 9 -12.88 -7.54 -1.30
N LEU A 10 -12.21 -6.68 -0.52
CA LEU A 10 -11.00 -7.06 0.21
C LEU A 10 -11.27 -8.17 1.24
N MET A 11 -12.49 -8.28 1.76
CA MET A 11 -12.88 -9.34 2.70
C MET A 11 -13.00 -10.71 2.02
N ASP A 12 -13.12 -10.73 0.69
CA ASP A 12 -13.20 -11.96 -0.12
C ASP A 12 -11.83 -12.42 -0.64
N VAL A 13 -10.74 -11.70 -0.29
CA VAL A 13 -9.39 -12.09 -0.71
C VAL A 13 -9.05 -13.47 -0.16
N PRO A 14 -8.63 -14.43 -1.02
CA PRO A 14 -8.45 -15.81 -0.61
C PRO A 14 -7.15 -15.97 0.18
N LEU A 15 -7.27 -15.84 1.50
CA LEU A 15 -6.22 -16.16 2.47
C LEU A 15 -6.42 -17.60 2.98
N ASP A 16 -5.32 -18.29 3.28
CA ASP A 16 -5.38 -19.65 3.83
C ASP A 16 -5.77 -19.61 5.33
N GLY A 17 -6.24 -20.74 5.87
CA GLY A 17 -6.63 -20.86 7.28
C GLY A 17 -7.83 -21.77 7.51
N PRO A 18 -8.19 -22.06 8.77
CA PRO A 18 -9.32 -22.91 9.11
C PRO A 18 -10.62 -22.39 8.47
N GLY A 19 -11.32 -23.26 7.71
CA GLY A 19 -12.57 -22.91 7.04
C GLY A 19 -12.43 -22.12 5.74
N SER A 20 -11.22 -21.94 5.20
CA SER A 20 -11.00 -21.22 3.93
C SER A 20 -11.54 -21.95 2.70
N GLY A 21 -11.89 -23.24 2.81
CA GLY A 21 -12.34 -24.09 1.70
C GLY A 21 -11.26 -24.35 0.64
N LEU A 22 -10.04 -23.85 0.86
CA LEU A 22 -8.90 -24.00 -0.05
C LEU A 22 -8.13 -25.27 0.37
N SER A 23 -8.09 -26.26 -0.51
CA SER A 23 -7.36 -27.51 -0.23
C SER A 23 -5.86 -27.22 -0.18
N SER A 24 -5.20 -27.73 0.86
CA SER A 24 -3.74 -27.65 1.05
C SER A 24 -2.93 -28.36 -0.04
N GLU A 25 -3.59 -29.05 -0.97
CA GLU A 25 -2.98 -29.82 -2.05
C GLU A 25 -2.61 -28.95 -3.28
N GLU A 26 -3.31 -27.83 -3.52
CA GLU A 26 -3.11 -27.00 -4.72
C GLU A 26 -2.19 -25.78 -4.51
N ASN A 27 -1.97 -25.34 -3.26
CA ASN A 27 -1.07 -24.23 -2.93
C ASN A 27 0.13 -24.72 -2.12
N LYS A 28 1.30 -24.84 -2.77
CA LYS A 28 2.57 -25.18 -2.12
C LYS A 28 3.07 -24.12 -1.11
N GLN A 29 2.42 -22.96 -1.01
CA GLN A 29 2.78 -21.87 -0.10
C GLN A 29 1.53 -21.23 0.52
N GLU A 30 1.49 -21.17 1.85
CA GLU A 30 0.41 -20.57 2.63
C GLU A 30 0.29 -19.07 2.37
N ARG A 31 -0.90 -18.59 1.99
CA ARG A 31 -1.28 -17.18 1.81
C ARG A 31 -1.74 -16.59 3.14
N VAL A 32 -0.85 -15.88 3.82
CA VAL A 32 -1.05 -15.41 5.19
C VAL A 32 -1.85 -14.10 5.25
N PHE A 33 -1.58 -13.17 4.33
CA PHE A 33 -2.23 -11.87 4.24
C PHE A 33 -2.13 -11.30 2.83
N ALA A 34 -2.75 -10.16 2.57
CA ALA A 34 -2.63 -9.43 1.32
C ALA A 34 -2.18 -7.98 1.53
N ALA A 35 -1.42 -7.46 0.57
CA ALA A 35 -0.87 -6.11 0.58
C ALA A 35 -0.56 -5.66 -0.85
N SER A 36 -0.30 -4.37 -1.08
CA SER A 36 0.27 -3.87 -2.33
C SER A 36 1.81 -3.84 -2.25
N HIS A 37 2.49 -3.80 -3.39
CA HIS A 37 3.94 -3.63 -3.44
C HIS A 37 4.37 -2.26 -2.88
N VAL A 38 5.61 -2.17 -2.39
CA VAL A 38 6.27 -0.87 -2.25
C VAL A 38 6.50 -0.23 -3.62
N CYS A 39 6.49 1.10 -3.68
CA CYS A 39 7.09 1.80 -4.80
C CYS A 39 8.60 1.95 -4.56
N ALA A 40 9.40 1.27 -5.38
CA ALA A 40 10.86 1.33 -5.29
C ALA A 40 11.47 2.40 -6.20
N CYS A 41 10.69 3.33 -6.77
CA CYS A 41 11.23 4.35 -7.69
C CYS A 41 12.02 5.46 -6.99
N ASN A 42 11.78 5.69 -5.69
CA ASN A 42 12.37 6.79 -4.91
C ASN A 42 12.34 8.16 -5.62
N PRO A 43 11.16 8.66 -6.07
CA PRO A 43 11.08 9.88 -6.87
C PRO A 43 11.56 11.14 -6.14
N LEU A 44 11.63 11.09 -4.80
CA LEU A 44 12.14 12.18 -3.96
C LEU A 44 13.62 12.04 -3.60
N ASN A 45 14.33 11.08 -4.21
CA ASN A 45 15.77 10.83 -3.99
C ASN A 45 16.16 10.77 -2.51
N LYS A 46 15.36 10.07 -1.68
CA LYS A 46 15.62 9.94 -0.25
C LYS A 46 16.96 9.21 -0.04
N PRO A 47 17.94 9.81 0.66
CA PRO A 47 19.31 9.28 0.73
C PRO A 47 19.43 8.02 1.60
N HIS A 48 18.50 7.82 2.53
CA HIS A 48 18.46 6.63 3.40
C HIS A 48 17.77 5.43 2.73
N TYR A 49 17.16 5.60 1.54
CA TYR A 49 16.56 4.47 0.82
C TYR A 49 17.68 3.62 0.19
N PRO A 50 17.50 2.29 0.08
CA PRO A 50 18.49 1.43 -0.55
C PRO A 50 18.81 1.88 -1.99
N LYS A 51 20.08 1.82 -2.40
CA LYS A 51 20.51 2.22 -3.76
C LYS A 51 19.87 1.40 -4.88
N THR A 52 19.34 0.23 -4.56
CA THR A 52 18.60 -0.63 -5.49
C THR A 52 17.17 -0.14 -5.73
N TRP A 53 16.69 0.87 -4.99
CA TRP A 53 15.39 1.47 -5.22
C TRP A 53 15.48 2.47 -6.37
N ILE A 54 15.33 1.91 -7.56
CA ILE A 54 15.26 2.60 -8.85
C ILE A 54 14.05 2.10 -9.64
N PRO A 55 13.54 2.88 -10.62
CA PRO A 55 12.36 2.49 -11.40
C PRO A 55 12.44 1.09 -12.02
N LYS A 56 13.63 0.68 -12.50
CA LYS A 56 13.86 -0.66 -13.06
C LYS A 56 13.56 -1.81 -12.08
N ASN A 57 13.69 -1.58 -10.78
CA ASN A 57 13.47 -2.57 -9.74
C ASN A 57 12.11 -2.42 -9.04
N CYS A 58 11.25 -1.50 -9.52
CA CYS A 58 9.91 -1.33 -8.98
C CYS A 58 8.94 -2.35 -9.59
N ALA A 59 8.14 -3.01 -8.75
CA ALA A 59 7.16 -3.97 -9.22
C ALA A 59 6.09 -3.33 -10.13
N TYR A 60 5.69 -2.08 -9.84
CA TYR A 60 4.73 -1.34 -10.66
C TYR A 60 5.23 -1.05 -12.08
N THR A 61 6.54 -0.85 -12.27
CA THR A 61 7.14 -0.67 -13.62
C THR A 61 6.89 -1.89 -14.50
N SER A 62 6.86 -3.10 -13.93
CA SER A 62 6.59 -4.32 -14.70
C SER A 62 5.16 -4.40 -15.27
N GLN A 63 4.25 -3.54 -14.80
CA GLN A 63 2.86 -3.50 -15.22
C GLN A 63 2.56 -2.38 -16.22
N HIS A 64 3.55 -1.56 -16.56
CA HIS A 64 3.40 -0.42 -17.48
C HIS A 64 2.89 -0.82 -18.87
N SER A 65 3.24 -2.02 -19.36
CA SER A 65 2.78 -2.54 -20.65
C SER A 65 1.31 -2.98 -20.67
N ASP A 66 0.67 -3.12 -19.50
CA ASP A 66 -0.72 -3.54 -19.36
C ASP A 66 -1.41 -2.74 -18.24
N PRO A 67 -1.66 -1.44 -18.47
CA PRO A 67 -2.24 -0.57 -17.46
C PRO A 67 -3.67 -0.93 -17.09
N VAL A 68 -4.41 -1.61 -17.96
CA VAL A 68 -5.77 -2.10 -17.66
C VAL A 68 -5.69 -3.18 -16.59
N ARG A 69 -4.80 -4.17 -16.76
CA ARG A 69 -4.60 -5.23 -15.77
C ARG A 69 -4.03 -4.71 -14.45
N ALA A 70 -3.23 -3.65 -14.47
CA ALA A 70 -2.67 -3.05 -13.26
C ALA A 70 -3.74 -2.54 -12.26
N GLN A 71 -4.96 -2.26 -12.72
CA GLN A 71 -6.07 -1.82 -11.86
C GLN A 71 -6.64 -2.96 -11.01
N THR A 72 -6.62 -4.18 -11.54
CA THR A 72 -7.31 -5.34 -10.97
C THR A 72 -6.36 -6.42 -10.47
N SER A 73 -5.08 -6.35 -10.82
CA SER A 73 -4.07 -7.34 -10.41
C SER A 73 -2.74 -6.66 -10.10
N GLY A 74 -2.10 -7.08 -9.01
CA GLY A 74 -0.71 -6.72 -8.73
C GLY A 74 0.29 -7.61 -9.48
N ALA A 75 1.51 -7.11 -9.69
CA ALA A 75 2.63 -7.95 -10.15
C ALA A 75 2.91 -9.08 -9.14
N PRO A 76 3.45 -10.25 -9.57
CA PRO A 76 3.81 -11.33 -8.64
C PRO A 76 4.62 -10.87 -7.42
N ALA A 77 4.42 -11.50 -6.27
CA ALA A 77 5.04 -11.08 -4.99
C ALA A 77 6.58 -11.03 -5.04
N ALA A 78 7.20 -11.82 -5.92
CA ALA A 78 8.64 -11.88 -6.12
C ALA A 78 9.19 -10.82 -7.10
N THR A 79 8.33 -10.01 -7.73
CA THR A 79 8.74 -9.03 -8.74
C THR A 79 9.43 -7.81 -8.10
N GLY A 80 10.39 -7.24 -8.82
CA GLY A 80 11.12 -6.05 -8.39
C GLY A 80 11.95 -6.31 -7.13
N VAL A 81 11.83 -5.43 -6.14
CA VAL A 81 12.45 -5.62 -4.81
C VAL A 81 11.77 -6.69 -3.95
N ALA A 82 10.66 -7.27 -4.41
CA ALA A 82 9.91 -8.32 -3.71
C ALA A 82 9.54 -7.94 -2.27
N MET A 83 9.01 -6.71 -2.10
CA MET A 83 8.69 -6.12 -0.80
C MET A 83 7.34 -5.42 -0.87
N LEU A 84 6.51 -5.65 0.15
CA LEU A 84 5.20 -5.02 0.28
C LEU A 84 5.29 -3.59 0.84
N ASN A 85 4.21 -2.84 0.72
CA ASN A 85 3.93 -1.65 1.51
C ASN A 85 2.87 -1.96 2.56
N SER A 86 3.16 -1.65 3.82
CA SER A 86 2.31 -1.97 4.98
C SER A 86 1.16 -0.98 5.21
N GLY A 87 0.97 0.01 4.32
CA GLY A 87 -0.08 1.03 4.46
C GLY A 87 -1.51 0.48 4.46
N LEU A 88 -1.74 -0.62 3.74
CA LEU A 88 -2.99 -1.40 3.79
C LEU A 88 -2.64 -2.88 3.81
N LEU A 89 -3.22 -3.60 4.77
CA LEU A 89 -3.09 -5.05 4.91
C LEU A 89 -4.49 -5.67 5.02
N VAL A 90 -4.73 -6.76 4.29
CA VAL A 90 -5.87 -7.66 4.53
C VAL A 90 -5.32 -8.87 5.27
N VAL A 91 -5.79 -9.08 6.49
CA VAL A 91 -5.23 -10.12 7.38
C VAL A 91 -6.31 -11.08 7.81
N ARG A 92 -5.96 -12.37 7.89
CA ARG A 92 -6.66 -13.35 8.71
C ARG A 92 -5.72 -13.71 9.87
N PRO A 93 -5.89 -13.10 11.06
CA PRO A 93 -4.97 -13.33 12.15
C PRO A 93 -4.96 -14.79 12.59
N THR A 94 -3.76 -15.36 12.80
CA THR A 94 -3.57 -16.70 13.35
C THR A 94 -2.49 -16.68 14.41
N ILE A 95 -2.56 -17.61 15.36
CA ILE A 95 -1.53 -17.78 16.39
C ILE A 95 -0.19 -18.19 15.76
N SER A 96 -0.22 -18.97 14.68
CA SER A 96 0.99 -19.38 13.95
C SER A 96 1.71 -18.20 13.31
N ALA A 97 0.99 -17.35 12.55
CA ALA A 97 1.58 -16.17 11.94
C ALA A 97 2.13 -15.20 12.99
N TRP A 98 1.43 -15.04 14.12
CA TRP A 98 1.93 -14.25 15.25
C TRP A 98 3.23 -14.81 15.82
N ALA A 99 3.32 -16.13 16.03
CA ALA A 99 4.54 -16.77 16.53
C ALA A 99 5.73 -16.59 15.56
N GLU A 100 5.51 -16.65 14.25
CA GLU A 100 6.55 -16.37 13.24
C GLU A 100 7.07 -14.93 13.33
N ILE A 101 6.16 -13.96 13.50
CA ILE A 101 6.52 -12.55 13.71
C ILE A 101 7.32 -12.39 15.01
N GLN A 102 6.86 -12.97 16.12
CA GLN A 102 7.57 -12.90 17.40
C GLN A 102 8.97 -13.50 17.31
N ALA A 103 9.11 -14.67 16.69
CA ALA A 103 10.39 -15.32 16.49
C ALA A 103 11.38 -14.40 15.74
N ARG A 104 10.90 -13.64 14.75
CA ARG A 104 11.73 -12.67 14.04
C ARG A 104 12.08 -11.44 14.88
N LEU A 105 11.13 -10.92 15.66
CA LEU A 105 11.38 -9.80 16.57
C LEU A 105 12.40 -10.11 17.67
N HIS A 106 12.60 -11.39 17.99
CA HIS A 106 13.65 -11.85 18.90
C HIS A 106 15.05 -12.01 18.26
N MET A 107 15.23 -11.57 17.00
CA MET A 107 16.51 -11.61 16.28
C MET A 107 17.06 -10.18 16.04
N PRO A 108 17.76 -9.57 17.02
CA PRO A 108 18.24 -8.18 16.90
C PRO A 108 19.18 -7.96 15.70
N ASP A 109 19.98 -8.97 15.35
CA ASP A 109 20.88 -8.94 14.18
C ASP A 109 20.14 -8.81 12.83
N ARG A 110 18.84 -9.12 12.82
CA ARG A 110 17.92 -8.90 11.69
C ARG A 110 17.20 -7.57 11.84
N THR A 111 16.54 -7.34 12.96
CA THR A 111 15.66 -6.17 13.15
C THR A 111 16.41 -4.84 13.12
N ASP A 112 17.65 -4.81 13.60
CA ASP A 112 18.49 -3.60 13.60
C ASP A 112 18.84 -3.11 12.17
N LYS A 113 18.64 -3.96 11.16
CA LYS A 113 18.91 -3.64 9.75
C LYS A 113 17.68 -3.11 9.02
N TYR A 114 16.50 -3.19 9.62
CA TYR A 114 15.28 -2.74 8.96
C TYR A 114 15.24 -1.21 8.91
N THR A 115 15.30 -0.66 7.70
CA THR A 115 15.08 0.76 7.42
C THR A 115 13.59 1.09 7.44
N PHE A 116 12.74 0.13 7.08
CA PHE A 116 11.28 0.23 7.06
C PHE A 116 10.69 -0.88 7.94
N PRO A 117 10.65 -0.68 9.27
CA PRO A 117 10.54 -1.78 10.23
C PRO A 117 9.37 -2.73 10.00
N ASP A 118 8.17 -2.20 9.78
CA ASP A 118 6.93 -2.97 9.62
C ASP A 118 6.86 -3.70 8.27
N GLN A 119 7.10 -3.00 7.15
CA GLN A 119 7.02 -3.63 5.83
C GLN A 119 8.19 -4.59 5.55
N GLU A 120 9.40 -4.32 6.05
CA GLU A 120 10.53 -5.25 5.91
C GLU A 120 10.35 -6.48 6.79
N LEU A 121 9.90 -6.32 8.05
CA LEU A 121 9.56 -7.44 8.92
C LEU A 121 8.57 -8.39 8.24
N LEU A 122 7.45 -7.85 7.75
CA LEU A 122 6.41 -8.65 7.10
C LEU A 122 6.89 -9.28 5.79
N SER A 123 7.65 -8.55 4.97
CA SER A 123 8.19 -9.07 3.71
C SER A 123 9.25 -10.16 3.91
N ASP A 124 10.01 -10.08 5.01
CA ASP A 124 11.06 -11.03 5.35
C ASP A 124 10.46 -12.31 5.97
N VAL A 125 9.57 -12.17 6.95
CA VAL A 125 8.89 -13.31 7.60
C VAL A 125 8.04 -14.10 6.61
N PHE A 126 7.26 -13.40 5.77
CA PHE A 126 6.27 -14.03 4.89
C PHE A 126 6.65 -13.95 3.41
N ARG A 127 7.95 -14.04 3.11
CA ARG A 127 8.44 -14.00 1.72
C ARG A 127 7.73 -15.05 0.86
N GLY A 128 7.04 -14.60 -0.19
CA GLY A 128 6.28 -15.47 -1.10
C GLY A 128 4.95 -15.99 -0.54
N ARG A 129 4.56 -15.57 0.66
CA ARG A 129 3.36 -16.03 1.40
C ARG A 129 2.30 -14.94 1.56
N TRP A 130 2.32 -13.92 0.71
CA TRP A 130 1.33 -12.83 0.69
C TRP A 130 0.68 -12.70 -0.68
N VAL A 131 -0.60 -12.35 -0.68
CA VAL A 131 -1.39 -12.09 -1.89
C VAL A 131 -1.18 -10.65 -2.32
N VAL A 132 -0.83 -10.44 -3.59
CA VAL A 132 -0.56 -9.09 -4.10
C VAL A 132 -1.86 -8.40 -4.51
N LEU A 133 -2.17 -7.30 -3.84
CA LEU A 133 -3.23 -6.37 -4.20
C LEU A 133 -2.75 -5.39 -5.29
N PRO A 134 -3.59 -5.03 -6.27
CA PRO A 134 -3.27 -3.94 -7.19
C PRO A 134 -3.05 -2.62 -6.44
N TYR A 135 -2.34 -1.70 -7.09
CA TYR A 135 -1.94 -0.43 -6.48
C TYR A 135 -3.13 0.43 -6.03
N VAL A 136 -4.31 0.24 -6.64
CA VAL A 136 -5.52 1.04 -6.38
C VAL A 136 -6.02 0.97 -4.93
N TYR A 137 -5.67 -0.09 -4.19
CA TYR A 137 -6.02 -0.25 -2.77
C TYR A 137 -5.05 0.47 -1.82
N ASN A 138 -3.83 0.77 -2.27
CA ASN A 138 -2.81 1.45 -1.50
C ASN A 138 -2.03 2.42 -2.39
N ALA A 139 -2.77 3.33 -3.02
CA ALA A 139 -2.25 4.17 -4.08
C ALA A 139 -1.41 5.29 -3.46
N LEU A 140 -0.09 5.18 -3.56
CA LEU A 140 0.78 6.26 -3.10
C LEU A 140 0.55 7.49 -3.98
N LYS A 141 0.38 8.65 -3.35
CA LYS A 141 0.18 9.93 -4.04
C LYS A 141 1.17 10.15 -5.21
N THR A 142 2.43 9.75 -5.02
CA THR A 142 3.50 9.93 -6.01
C THR A 142 3.41 8.99 -7.21
N LEU A 143 2.61 7.91 -7.18
CA LEU A 143 2.43 7.05 -8.35
C LEU A 143 1.81 7.81 -9.53
N ARG A 144 1.00 8.84 -9.25
CA ARG A 144 0.37 9.69 -10.26
C ARG A 144 1.35 10.63 -10.97
N TRP A 145 2.51 10.90 -10.38
CA TRP A 145 3.43 11.89 -10.92
C TRP A 145 4.01 11.41 -12.27
N GLU A 146 4.17 12.35 -13.20
CA GLU A 146 4.75 12.10 -14.52
C GLU A 146 6.13 11.46 -14.37
N GLY A 147 6.34 10.34 -15.08
CA GLY A 147 7.58 9.58 -15.06
C GLY A 147 7.78 8.69 -13.83
N VAL A 148 6.79 8.61 -12.93
CA VAL A 148 6.83 7.66 -11.80
C VAL A 148 6.03 6.41 -12.17
N HIS A 149 4.71 6.49 -12.19
CA HIS A 149 3.82 5.41 -12.64
C HIS A 149 2.52 5.95 -13.25
N ASP A 150 2.60 7.12 -13.88
CA ASP A 150 1.50 7.76 -14.62
C ASP A 150 0.94 6.87 -15.73
N ASP A 151 1.77 6.02 -16.35
CA ASP A 151 1.35 5.01 -17.33
C ASP A 151 0.19 4.12 -16.83
N ILE A 152 0.27 3.67 -15.58
CA ILE A 152 -0.72 2.77 -14.97
C ILE A 152 -1.74 3.50 -14.11
N TRP A 153 -1.49 4.76 -13.74
CA TRP A 153 -2.38 5.48 -12.84
C TRP A 153 -3.72 5.82 -13.51
N ARG A 154 -4.85 5.52 -12.86
CA ARG A 154 -6.18 5.93 -13.30
C ARG A 154 -6.93 6.55 -12.13
N ASP A 155 -7.19 7.86 -12.20
CA ASP A 155 -7.84 8.63 -11.12
C ASP A 155 -9.15 7.96 -10.67
N ASP A 156 -9.94 7.46 -11.61
CA ASP A 156 -11.21 6.80 -11.31
C ASP A 156 -11.06 5.41 -10.69
N GLU A 157 -9.93 4.72 -10.83
CA GLU A 157 -9.78 3.38 -10.27
C GLU A 157 -9.25 3.39 -8.83
N VAL A 158 -8.65 4.49 -8.38
CA VAL A 158 -8.07 4.60 -7.05
C VAL A 158 -9.14 4.51 -5.96
N LYS A 159 -9.08 3.43 -5.17
CA LYS A 159 -10.00 3.17 -4.07
C LYS A 159 -9.52 3.75 -2.75
N ASN A 160 -8.21 3.76 -2.52
CA ASN A 160 -7.64 4.33 -1.29
C ASN A 160 -6.27 4.97 -1.55
N VAL A 161 -6.14 6.24 -1.19
CA VAL A 161 -4.91 7.02 -1.34
C VAL A 161 -4.08 6.99 -0.07
N HIS A 162 -2.79 6.71 -0.22
CA HIS A 162 -1.83 6.71 0.86
C HIS A 162 -0.87 7.92 0.75
N TYR A 163 -1.09 8.91 1.61
CA TYR A 163 -0.20 10.06 1.80
C TYR A 163 0.98 9.68 2.71
N ILE A 164 1.94 8.94 2.16
CA ILE A 164 3.01 8.29 2.94
C ILE A 164 4.10 9.25 3.41
N PHE A 165 4.46 10.27 2.62
CA PHE A 165 5.58 11.16 2.91
C PHE A 165 5.27 12.25 3.95
N ALA A 166 6.30 12.92 4.45
CA ALA A 166 6.18 13.96 5.48
C ALA A 166 5.35 15.17 5.03
N ASN A 167 5.44 15.56 3.75
CA ASN A 167 4.54 16.56 3.20
C ASN A 167 3.18 15.93 2.96
N LYS A 168 2.16 16.44 3.65
CA LYS A 168 0.80 15.92 3.64
C LYS A 168 -0.10 16.92 2.92
N PRO A 169 -1.28 16.51 2.43
CA PRO A 169 -2.20 17.44 1.76
C PRO A 169 -2.53 18.68 2.58
N TRP A 170 -2.65 18.55 3.91
CA TRP A 170 -2.93 19.66 4.82
C TRP A 170 -1.73 20.57 5.13
N HIS A 171 -0.55 20.28 4.57
CA HIS A 171 0.60 21.18 4.56
C HIS A 171 0.74 21.94 3.24
N GLU A 172 -0.11 21.63 2.26
CA GLU A 172 -0.10 22.26 0.93
C GLU A 172 -1.11 23.40 0.91
N ASP A 173 -0.78 24.48 0.20
CA ASP A 173 -1.68 25.61 0.01
C ASP A 173 -2.80 25.21 -0.96
N PRO A 174 -4.08 25.23 -0.55
CA PRO A 174 -5.16 24.84 -1.41
C PRO A 174 -5.37 25.74 -2.63
N ASP A 175 -4.84 26.96 -2.59
CA ASP A 175 -4.96 27.96 -3.65
C ASP A 175 -3.73 28.02 -4.58
N ASP A 176 -2.69 27.23 -4.30
CA ASP A 176 -1.46 27.17 -5.11
C ASP A 176 -1.10 25.74 -5.55
N GLY A 177 -1.42 25.42 -6.80
CA GLY A 177 -0.74 24.33 -7.53
C GLY A 177 -0.85 22.92 -6.95
N MET A 178 -1.87 22.61 -6.11
CA MET A 178 -2.02 21.26 -5.54
C MET A 178 -2.22 20.20 -6.61
N ASP A 179 -1.59 19.05 -6.38
CA ASP A 179 -1.87 17.87 -7.18
C ASP A 179 -3.25 17.26 -6.87
N GLU A 180 -3.73 16.47 -7.81
CA GLU A 180 -5.10 15.95 -7.77
C GLU A 180 -5.39 15.09 -6.52
N PRO A 181 -4.49 14.19 -6.05
CA PRO A 181 -4.72 13.47 -4.81
C PRO A 181 -4.80 14.37 -3.58
N SER A 182 -4.09 15.50 -3.54
CA SER A 182 -4.27 16.50 -2.48
C SER A 182 -5.61 17.23 -2.56
N ARG A 183 -6.08 17.54 -3.78
CA ARG A 183 -7.40 18.15 -3.98
C ARG A 183 -8.52 17.26 -3.46
N TRP A 184 -8.46 15.95 -3.71
CA TRP A 184 -9.42 14.99 -3.15
C TRP A 184 -9.48 15.03 -1.62
N TRP A 185 -8.33 15.16 -0.96
CA TRP A 185 -8.28 15.27 0.50
C TRP A 185 -8.98 16.54 0.99
N TRP A 186 -8.67 17.67 0.36
CA TRP A 186 -9.26 18.96 0.74
C TRP A 186 -10.75 19.03 0.47
N GLU A 187 -11.23 18.45 -0.63
CA GLU A 187 -12.64 18.34 -0.92
C GLU A 187 -13.38 17.59 0.21
N VAL A 188 -12.90 16.39 0.56
CA VAL A 188 -13.51 15.58 1.63
C VAL A 188 -13.38 16.26 2.99
N ASN A 189 -12.25 16.90 3.29
CA ASN A 189 -12.07 17.63 4.54
C ASN A 189 -13.03 18.82 4.65
N ARG A 190 -13.21 19.62 3.59
CA ARG A 190 -14.16 20.74 3.58
C ARG A 190 -15.60 20.25 3.75
N GLN A 191 -15.98 19.16 3.08
CA GLN A 191 -17.29 18.54 3.26
C GLN A 191 -17.50 18.08 4.71
N ARG A 192 -16.49 17.42 5.31
CA ARG A 192 -16.50 17.01 6.72
C ARG A 192 -16.73 18.22 7.65
N GLN A 193 -15.92 19.27 7.51
CA GLN A 193 -16.02 20.49 8.32
C GLN A 193 -17.41 21.14 8.19
N GLN A 194 -17.95 21.25 6.98
CA GLN A 194 -19.30 21.79 6.77
C GLN A 194 -20.38 20.94 7.47
N LEU A 195 -20.23 19.61 7.50
CA LEU A 195 -21.15 18.71 8.20
C LEU A 195 -21.01 18.82 9.72
N GLU A 196 -19.79 19.01 10.22
CA GLU A 196 -19.50 19.22 11.65
C GLU A 196 -20.15 20.52 12.15
N VAL A 197 -19.97 21.64 11.43
CA VAL A 197 -20.63 22.92 11.73
C VAL A 197 -22.15 22.75 11.78
N LYS A 198 -22.75 22.06 10.79
CA LYS A 198 -24.20 21.80 10.76
C LYS A 198 -24.68 20.96 11.94
N LYS A 199 -23.81 20.16 12.56
CA LYS A 199 -24.08 19.36 13.76
C LYS A 199 -23.75 20.10 15.07
N GLY A 200 -23.33 21.36 15.00
CA GLY A 200 -22.93 22.16 16.15
C GLY A 200 -21.56 21.80 16.73
N ILE A 201 -20.73 21.10 15.95
CA ILE A 201 -19.32 20.81 16.30
C ILE A 201 -18.47 21.96 15.74
N THR A 202 -17.80 22.72 16.62
CA THR A 202 -17.07 23.94 16.25
C THR A 202 -15.63 23.96 16.79
N ASP A 203 -15.00 22.80 16.95
CA ASP A 203 -13.62 22.68 17.41
C ASP A 203 -12.62 23.04 16.29
N GLY A 204 -12.40 24.36 16.13
CA GLY A 204 -11.19 24.91 15.49
C GLY A 204 -11.09 24.74 13.98
N HIS A 205 -12.10 25.22 13.25
CA HIS A 205 -11.99 25.51 11.81
C HIS A 205 -11.17 26.77 11.54
#